data_AF-X5TYG5-F1
#
_entry.id   AF-X5TYG5-F1
#
_cell.length_a   1.000
_cell.length_b   1.000
_cell.length_c   1.000
_cell.angle_alpha   90.00
_cell.angle_beta   90.00
_cell.angle_gamma   90.00
#
_symmetry.space_group_name_H-M   'P 1'
#
loop_
_entity.id
_entity.type
_entity.pdbx_description
1 polymer ?
#
loop_
_entity_poly.entity_id
_entity_poly.type
_entity_poly.pdbx_seq_one_letter_code
_entity_poly.pdbx_strand_id
1 'polypeptide(L)'
;MRLIDDSFAGTPLELDAEGAAFADGFFYIIGSHGRPRHESGVDDNAKIDARAKASSQLFRIRFAPGSIDMKTGKLTAQPEKTRSLELAGIIRAQLTPFAESPLEENGVTVEGVAVRDGFLYAGLRGPVLEDHRAIILSVPLSVLFDHGAGDATQLRPELGVDGMGNARGVRDLLVYEGRLLVLAGPVNDPPKGQPIKLGDYTVFSYGEGAEKLLDLEGYGNEIKPEALLPIGESDGSIRALLFFDGPAGGQPTSIEVGFK
;
A
#
# COMPACT_ATOMS: atom_id res chain seq x y z
N MET A 1 -9.45 -15.81 10.60
CA MET A 1 -8.02 -16.05 10.90
C MET A 1 -7.48 -14.80 11.57
N ARG A 2 -6.71 -14.93 12.66
CA ARG A 2 -6.04 -13.79 13.30
C ARG A 2 -4.61 -13.66 12.76
N LEU A 3 -4.20 -12.45 12.35
CA LEU A 3 -2.86 -12.21 11.81
C LEU A 3 -1.85 -11.92 12.92
N ILE A 4 -2.19 -10.99 13.81
CA ILE A 4 -1.36 -10.54 14.94
C ILE A 4 -2.05 -10.72 16.30
N ASP A 5 -1.24 -10.90 17.33
CA ASP A 5 -1.65 -10.95 18.74
C ASP A 5 -1.03 -9.81 19.57
N ASP A 6 -0.38 -8.85 18.91
CA ASP A 6 0.27 -7.70 19.54
C ASP A 6 -0.70 -6.91 20.42
N SER A 7 -0.20 -6.45 21.57
CA SER A 7 -0.96 -5.65 22.53
C SER A 7 -0.03 -4.70 23.30
N PHE A 8 -0.59 -3.61 23.80
CA PHE A 8 0.10 -2.67 24.70
C PHE A 8 -0.76 -2.41 25.93
N ALA A 9 -0.20 -2.60 27.12
CA ALA A 9 -0.92 -2.46 28.40
C ALA A 9 -2.26 -3.24 28.44
N GLY A 10 -2.30 -4.45 27.86
CA GLY A 10 -3.49 -5.29 27.79
C GLY A 10 -4.50 -4.89 26.70
N THR A 11 -4.25 -3.83 25.95
CA THR A 11 -5.09 -3.41 24.82
C THR A 11 -4.54 -3.99 23.52
N PRO A 12 -5.33 -4.74 22.72
CA PRO A 12 -4.90 -5.22 21.42
C PRO A 12 -4.48 -4.07 20.50
N LEU A 13 -3.43 -4.29 19.72
CA LEU A 13 -2.98 -3.37 18.69
C LEU A 13 -3.46 -3.86 17.32
N GLU A 14 -3.45 -2.95 16.35
CA GLU A 14 -3.88 -3.22 14.98
C GLU A 14 -2.66 -3.43 14.07
N LEU A 15 -2.84 -4.31 13.08
CA LEU A 15 -1.85 -4.51 12.02
C LEU A 15 -1.84 -3.31 11.07
N ASP A 16 -2.94 -2.55 11.03
CA ASP A 16 -3.10 -1.45 10.08
C ASP A 16 -2.82 -1.95 8.65
N ALA A 17 -3.59 -2.97 8.22
CA ALA A 17 -3.31 -3.72 7.01
C ALA A 17 -3.76 -2.94 5.78
N GLU A 18 -2.85 -2.20 5.18
CA GLU A 18 -3.12 -1.28 4.06
C GLU A 18 -3.05 -1.97 2.69
N GLY A 19 -2.30 -3.07 2.57
CA GLY A 19 -2.07 -3.71 1.28
C GLY A 19 -2.35 -5.22 1.26
N ALA A 20 -2.93 -5.68 0.14
CA ALA A 20 -3.07 -7.10 -0.17
C ALA A 20 -2.73 -7.41 -1.63
N ALA A 21 -1.91 -8.43 -1.87
CA ALA A 21 -1.61 -8.95 -3.20
C ALA A 21 -1.84 -10.46 -3.28
N PHE A 22 -2.16 -10.97 -4.47
CA PHE A 22 -2.21 -12.41 -4.73
C PHE A 22 -1.26 -12.78 -5.86
N ALA A 23 -0.32 -13.69 -5.60
CA ALA A 23 0.61 -14.21 -6.59
C ALA A 23 1.07 -15.61 -6.21
N ASP A 24 1.27 -16.47 -7.22
CA ASP A 24 1.80 -17.83 -7.07
C ASP A 24 1.06 -18.71 -6.04
N GLY A 25 -0.25 -18.48 -5.88
CA GLY A 25 -1.10 -19.22 -4.93
C GLY A 25 -1.02 -18.72 -3.48
N PHE A 26 -0.35 -17.59 -3.23
CA PHE A 26 -0.25 -16.96 -1.93
C PHE A 26 -0.92 -15.60 -1.90
N PHE A 27 -1.55 -15.28 -0.77
CA PHE A 27 -1.91 -13.92 -0.40
C PHE A 27 -0.77 -13.30 0.39
N TYR A 28 -0.44 -12.06 0.06
CA TYR A 28 0.53 -11.24 0.76
C TYR A 28 -0.21 -10.11 1.43
N ILE A 29 -0.12 -10.00 2.76
CA ILE A 29 -0.78 -8.94 3.54
C ILE A 29 0.30 -8.12 4.23
N ILE A 30 0.31 -6.83 4.01
CA ILE A 30 1.30 -5.89 4.54
C ILE A 30 0.60 -4.89 5.46
N GLY A 31 1.18 -4.63 6.63
CA GLY A 31 0.76 -3.51 7.48
C GLY A 31 1.30 -2.18 6.95
N SER A 32 0.84 -1.06 7.48
CA SER A 32 1.20 0.27 6.98
C SER A 32 2.68 0.62 7.13
N HIS A 33 3.43 -0.07 8.00
CA HIS A 33 4.79 0.30 8.42
C HIS A 33 4.89 1.75 8.94
N GLY A 34 3.74 2.37 9.26
CA GLY A 34 3.63 3.76 9.64
C GLY A 34 3.97 4.00 11.10
N ARG A 35 4.54 5.17 11.37
CA ARG A 35 4.76 5.66 12.73
C ARG A 35 3.71 6.75 13.03
N PRO A 36 2.75 6.49 13.95
CA PRO A 36 1.70 7.45 14.29
C PRO A 36 2.24 8.80 14.76
N ARG A 37 1.40 9.83 14.69
CA ARG A 37 1.69 11.19 15.17
C ARG A 37 2.23 11.18 16.59
N HIS A 38 3.05 12.18 16.93
CA HIS A 38 3.43 12.42 18.32
C HIS A 38 2.19 12.84 19.14
N GLU A 39 1.66 11.93 19.97
CA GLU A 39 0.78 12.29 21.09
C GLU A 39 1.67 12.85 22.21
N SER A 40 1.28 13.97 22.83
CA SER A 40 2.10 14.66 23.83
C SER A 40 2.05 13.96 25.20
N GLY A 41 3.11 13.22 25.56
CA GLY A 41 3.26 12.54 26.86
C GLY A 41 4.41 11.51 26.90
N VAL A 42 4.93 11.17 28.08
CA VAL A 42 6.07 10.24 28.26
C VAL A 42 5.64 8.76 28.15
N ASP A 43 4.39 8.43 28.49
CA ASP A 43 3.78 7.11 28.26
C ASP A 43 3.45 6.86 26.76
N ASP A 44 3.62 7.87 25.90
CA ASP A 44 3.18 7.80 24.51
C ASP A 44 4.23 7.21 23.56
N ASN A 45 5.53 7.38 23.84
CA ASN A 45 6.57 6.85 22.93
C ASN A 45 6.62 5.33 22.91
N ALA A 46 6.49 4.66 24.06
CA ALA A 46 6.47 3.19 24.12
C ALA A 46 5.23 2.61 23.42
N LYS A 47 4.09 3.31 23.51
CA LYS A 47 2.85 2.97 22.81
C LYS A 47 2.97 3.19 21.31
N ILE A 48 3.56 4.31 20.87
CA ILE A 48 3.85 4.61 19.47
C ILE A 48 4.79 3.54 18.89
N ASP A 49 5.86 3.19 19.60
CA ASP A 49 6.79 2.13 19.18
C ASP A 49 6.09 0.77 19.09
N ALA A 50 5.21 0.45 20.03
CA ALA A 50 4.44 -0.78 20.01
C ALA A 50 3.47 -0.81 18.82
N ARG A 51 2.77 0.30 18.54
CA ARG A 51 1.91 0.46 17.36
C ARG A 51 2.70 0.31 16.07
N ALA A 52 3.82 1.02 15.93
CA ALA A 52 4.67 0.94 14.75
C ALA A 52 5.21 -0.48 14.52
N LYS A 53 5.56 -1.22 15.59
CA LYS A 53 5.94 -2.64 15.49
C LYS A 53 4.78 -3.55 15.11
N ALA A 54 3.58 -3.28 15.62
CA ALA A 54 2.38 -4.04 15.29
C ALA A 54 2.00 -3.85 13.80
N SER A 55 2.13 -2.64 13.27
CA SER A 55 1.86 -2.31 11.87
C SER A 55 3.00 -2.59 10.89
N SER A 56 4.22 -2.84 11.37
CA SER A 56 5.39 -3.16 10.54
C SER A 56 5.55 -4.68 10.35
N GLN A 57 4.49 -5.37 9.94
CA GLN A 57 4.50 -6.82 9.74
C GLN A 57 3.99 -7.20 8.36
N LEU A 58 4.60 -8.23 7.79
CA LEU A 58 4.26 -8.78 6.49
C LEU A 58 3.89 -10.26 6.63
N PHE A 59 2.87 -10.71 5.91
CA PHE A 59 2.40 -12.10 5.94
C PHE A 59 2.34 -12.69 4.54
N ARG A 60 2.77 -13.95 4.40
CA ARG A 60 2.53 -14.82 3.24
C ARG A 60 1.58 -15.93 3.68
N ILE A 61 0.44 -16.04 3.00
CA ILE A 61 -0.69 -16.88 3.43
C ILE A 61 -1.13 -17.77 2.28
N ARG A 62 -1.28 -19.08 2.55
CA ARG A 62 -1.78 -20.05 1.57
C ARG A 62 -2.99 -20.78 2.10
N PHE A 63 -4.05 -20.81 1.30
CA PHE A 63 -5.23 -21.62 1.58
C PHE A 63 -5.11 -22.96 0.86
N ALA A 64 -5.39 -24.05 1.57
CA ALA A 64 -5.45 -25.35 0.94
C ALA A 64 -6.68 -25.43 0.00
N PRO A 65 -6.60 -26.13 -1.15
CA PRO A 65 -7.77 -26.34 -1.99
C PRO A 65 -8.93 -26.94 -1.20
N GLY A 66 -10.12 -26.34 -1.32
CA GLY A 66 -11.32 -26.77 -0.58
C GLY A 66 -11.37 -26.35 0.89
N SER A 67 -10.40 -25.56 1.39
CA SER A 67 -10.41 -25.06 2.78
C SER A 67 -11.37 -23.89 3.03
N ILE A 68 -12.18 -23.53 2.03
CA ILE A 68 -13.15 -22.44 2.10
C ILE A 68 -14.51 -23.00 1.65
N ASP A 69 -15.51 -22.87 2.51
CA ASP A 69 -16.89 -23.11 2.11
C ASP A 69 -17.35 -21.96 1.22
N MET A 70 -17.44 -22.21 -0.08
CA MET A 70 -17.81 -21.20 -1.08
C MET A 70 -19.24 -20.66 -0.92
N LYS A 71 -20.11 -21.31 -0.14
CA LYS A 71 -21.45 -20.79 0.15
C LYS A 71 -21.44 -19.77 1.28
N THR A 72 -20.58 -19.98 2.28
CA THR A 72 -20.57 -19.17 3.51
C THR A 72 -19.36 -18.26 3.63
N GLY A 73 -18.33 -18.45 2.80
CA GLY A 73 -17.03 -17.80 2.89
C GLY A 73 -16.19 -18.23 4.10
N LYS A 74 -16.65 -19.23 4.88
CA LYS A 74 -15.98 -19.64 6.11
C LYS A 74 -14.82 -20.59 5.82
N LEU A 75 -13.76 -20.42 6.59
CA LEU A 75 -12.62 -21.34 6.59
C LEU A 75 -13.02 -22.67 7.23
N THR A 76 -12.76 -23.78 6.53
CA THR A 76 -12.96 -25.15 7.03
C THR A 76 -11.65 -25.76 7.55
N ALA A 77 -10.51 -25.15 7.23
CA ALA A 77 -9.19 -25.45 7.79
C ALA A 77 -8.39 -24.15 7.97
N GLN A 78 -7.40 -24.18 8.86
CA GLN A 78 -6.49 -23.04 9.03
C GLN A 78 -5.55 -22.95 7.81
N PRO A 79 -5.34 -21.75 7.24
CA PRO A 79 -4.36 -21.57 6.18
C PRO A 79 -2.92 -21.67 6.72
N GLU A 80 -1.99 -22.00 5.84
CA GLU A 80 -0.56 -21.81 6.11
C GLU A 80 -0.28 -20.32 6.19
N LYS A 81 0.43 -19.88 7.22
CA LYS A 81 0.74 -18.46 7.46
C LYS A 81 2.20 -18.33 7.88
N THR A 82 2.96 -17.56 7.11
CA THR A 82 4.34 -17.17 7.44
C THR A 82 4.37 -15.67 7.70
N ARG A 83 4.89 -15.27 8.87
CA ARG A 83 5.12 -13.87 9.24
C ARG A 83 6.56 -13.49 8.92
N SER A 84 6.76 -12.27 8.45
CA SER A 84 8.08 -11.66 8.23
C SER A 84 8.16 -10.28 8.88
N LEU A 85 9.36 -9.97 9.40
CA LEU A 85 9.76 -8.63 9.87
C LEU A 85 10.91 -8.05 9.03
N GLU A 86 11.37 -8.77 8.00
CA GLU A 86 12.55 -8.40 7.21
C GLU A 86 12.33 -7.07 6.49
N LEU A 87 11.12 -6.82 5.97
CA LEU A 87 10.78 -5.56 5.31
C LEU A 87 10.92 -4.36 6.27
N ALA A 88 10.55 -4.51 7.55
CA ALA A 88 10.70 -3.45 8.53
C ALA A 88 12.19 -3.10 8.79
N GLY A 89 13.05 -4.13 8.80
CA GLY A 89 14.49 -3.95 8.88
C GLY A 89 15.07 -3.24 7.65
N ILE A 90 14.63 -3.65 6.46
CA ILE A 90 15.02 -3.05 5.18
C ILE A 90 14.60 -1.57 5.09
N ILE A 91 13.35 -1.27 5.43
CA ILE A 91 12.82 0.11 5.46
C ILE A 91 13.69 0.98 6.37
N ARG A 92 13.96 0.54 7.60
CA ARG A 92 14.79 1.29 8.54
C ARG A 92 16.21 1.50 8.00
N ALA A 93 16.82 0.47 7.44
CA ALA A 93 18.18 0.53 6.93
C ALA A 93 18.33 1.46 5.71
N GLN A 94 17.35 1.47 4.80
CA GLN A 94 17.45 2.21 3.54
C GLN A 94 16.78 3.59 3.54
N LEU A 95 15.80 3.82 4.42
CA LEU A 95 14.94 5.01 4.40
C LEU A 95 15.03 5.85 5.67
N THR A 96 16.12 5.74 6.43
CA THR A 96 16.42 6.72 7.49
C THR A 96 16.73 8.09 6.85
N PRO A 97 16.19 9.22 7.35
CA PRO A 97 15.43 9.35 8.61
C PRO A 97 13.92 9.07 8.53
N PHE A 98 13.32 8.99 7.34
CA PHE A 98 11.87 8.86 7.16
C PHE A 98 11.23 7.68 7.91
N ALA A 99 11.95 6.57 8.06
CA ALA A 99 11.47 5.41 8.82
C ALA A 99 11.23 5.70 10.32
N GLU A 100 11.85 6.74 10.86
CA GLU A 100 11.71 7.17 12.27
C GLU A 100 10.85 8.44 12.41
N SER A 101 10.41 9.02 11.28
CA SER A 101 9.58 10.22 11.24
C SER A 101 8.08 9.89 11.35
N PRO A 102 7.26 10.76 11.97
CA PRO A 102 5.80 10.69 11.91
C PRO A 102 5.26 10.80 10.48
N LEU A 103 4.05 10.27 10.25
CA LEU A 103 3.42 10.29 8.92
C LEU A 103 3.24 11.71 8.36
N GLU A 104 2.82 12.66 9.20
CA GLU A 104 2.62 14.06 8.83
C GLU A 104 3.93 14.81 8.50
N GLU A 105 5.07 14.22 8.88
CA GLU A 105 6.42 14.74 8.62
C GLU A 105 7.11 13.95 7.50
N ASN A 106 6.34 13.46 6.52
CA ASN A 106 6.85 12.67 5.40
C ASN A 106 7.45 11.31 5.84
N GLY A 107 6.96 10.76 6.95
CA GLY A 107 7.35 9.43 7.43
C GLY A 107 6.92 8.30 6.51
N VAL A 108 7.49 7.12 6.71
CA VAL A 108 7.15 5.94 5.91
C VAL A 108 5.68 5.55 6.11
N THR A 109 4.95 5.32 5.03
CA THR A 109 3.66 4.60 5.02
C THR A 109 3.58 3.77 3.75
N VAL A 110 3.43 2.46 3.89
CA VAL A 110 3.13 1.54 2.79
C VAL A 110 1.62 1.52 2.59
N GLU A 111 1.16 1.75 1.37
CA GLU A 111 -0.27 1.64 1.00
C GLU A 111 -0.46 0.74 -0.23
N GLY A 112 0.54 0.64 -1.12
CA GLY A 112 0.50 -0.26 -2.26
C GLY A 112 1.31 -1.54 -2.05
N VAL A 113 0.79 -2.69 -2.48
CA VAL A 113 1.58 -3.93 -2.57
C VAL A 113 1.28 -4.72 -3.84
N ALA A 114 2.35 -5.08 -4.55
CA ALA A 114 2.26 -5.96 -5.71
C ALA A 114 3.32 -7.06 -5.61
N VAL A 115 3.06 -8.22 -6.22
CA VAL A 115 4.01 -9.33 -6.27
C VAL A 115 4.11 -9.86 -7.69
N ARG A 116 5.33 -10.00 -8.20
CA ARG A 116 5.61 -10.55 -9.54
C ARG A 116 7.05 -11.04 -9.63
N ASP A 117 7.25 -12.10 -10.40
CA ASP A 117 8.57 -12.64 -10.78
C ASP A 117 9.51 -12.89 -9.58
N GLY A 118 8.94 -13.31 -8.44
CA GLY A 118 9.70 -13.57 -7.21
C GLY A 118 10.03 -12.34 -6.37
N PHE A 119 9.49 -11.16 -6.70
CA PHE A 119 9.67 -9.91 -5.95
C PHE A 119 8.35 -9.41 -5.38
N LEU A 120 8.42 -8.88 -4.17
CA LEU A 120 7.39 -8.00 -3.61
C LEU A 120 7.78 -6.55 -3.86
N TYR A 121 6.80 -5.76 -4.27
CA TYR A 121 6.89 -4.32 -4.47
C TYR A 121 6.03 -3.64 -3.41
N ALA A 122 6.63 -2.90 -2.49
CA ALA A 122 5.94 -2.10 -1.48
C ALA A 122 5.95 -0.64 -1.92
N GLY A 123 4.79 -0.14 -2.34
CA GLY A 123 4.57 1.24 -2.74
C GLY A 123 4.33 2.14 -1.55
N LEU A 124 5.10 3.22 -1.45
CA LEU A 124 5.04 4.14 -0.32
C LEU A 124 4.20 5.37 -0.66
N ARG A 125 3.21 5.70 0.18
CA ARG A 125 2.58 7.02 0.19
C ARG A 125 3.59 8.09 0.57
N GLY A 126 4.30 7.85 1.64
CA GLY A 126 5.38 8.67 2.16
C GLY A 126 6.56 7.76 2.49
N PRO A 127 7.80 8.23 2.35
CA PRO A 127 8.19 9.56 1.92
C PRO A 127 8.09 9.77 0.40
N VAL A 128 7.95 11.04 0.02
CA VAL A 128 8.42 11.55 -1.28
C VAL A 128 9.76 12.23 -1.11
N LEU A 129 10.64 12.09 -2.10
CA LEU A 129 11.99 12.65 -2.10
C LEU A 129 11.97 14.17 -2.41
N GLU A 130 13.08 14.86 -2.15
CA GLU A 130 13.24 16.29 -2.44
C GLU A 130 13.05 16.64 -3.93
N ASP A 131 13.34 15.69 -4.82
CA ASP A 131 13.10 15.82 -6.27
C ASP A 131 11.69 15.38 -6.69
N HIS A 132 10.75 15.30 -5.74
CA HIS A 132 9.34 14.92 -5.89
C HIS A 132 9.11 13.48 -6.39
N ARG A 133 10.12 12.61 -6.38
CA ARG A 133 9.94 11.20 -6.73
C ARG A 133 9.39 10.41 -5.55
N ALA A 134 8.42 9.56 -5.84
CA ALA A 134 7.90 8.58 -4.88
C ALA A 134 8.87 7.40 -4.77
N ILE A 135 8.60 6.48 -3.84
CA ILE A 135 9.42 5.30 -3.62
C ILE A 135 8.55 4.04 -3.72
N ILE A 136 9.03 3.05 -4.47
CA ILE A 136 8.56 1.66 -4.39
C ILE A 136 9.77 0.80 -4.02
N LEU A 137 9.69 0.07 -2.91
CA LEU A 137 10.72 -0.90 -2.53
C LEU A 137 10.45 -2.23 -3.23
N SER A 138 11.39 -2.67 -4.08
CA SER A 138 11.38 -4.01 -4.66
C SER A 138 12.29 -4.92 -3.85
N VAL A 139 11.74 -6.01 -3.32
CA VAL A 139 12.45 -6.94 -2.43
C VAL A 139 12.21 -8.38 -2.88
N PRO A 140 13.25 -9.22 -3.01
CA PRO A 140 13.06 -10.64 -3.29
C PRO A 140 12.20 -11.32 -2.20
N LEU A 141 11.24 -12.13 -2.61
CA LEU A 141 10.43 -12.93 -1.68
C LEU A 141 11.27 -13.88 -0.83
N SER A 142 12.37 -14.39 -1.40
CA SER A 142 13.31 -15.26 -0.69
C SER A 142 13.99 -14.55 0.48
N VAL A 143 14.33 -13.26 0.33
CA VAL A 143 14.85 -12.43 1.41
C VAL A 143 13.78 -12.22 2.48
N LEU A 144 12.55 -11.93 2.05
CA LEU A 144 11.45 -11.61 2.97
C LEU A 144 10.99 -12.82 3.80
N PHE A 145 10.92 -14.02 3.22
CA PHE A 145 10.25 -15.16 3.88
C PHE A 145 11.11 -16.40 4.06
N ASP A 146 12.22 -16.51 3.33
CA ASP A 146 12.99 -17.75 3.23
C ASP A 146 14.46 -17.57 3.65
N HIS A 147 14.80 -16.42 4.26
CA HIS A 147 16.15 -16.02 4.67
C HIS A 147 17.21 -16.17 3.57
N GLY A 148 16.80 -15.97 2.32
CA GLY A 148 17.68 -15.99 1.16
C GLY A 148 18.58 -14.75 1.10
N ALA A 149 19.57 -14.82 0.20
CA ALA A 149 20.39 -13.67 -0.13
C ALA A 149 19.76 -12.81 -1.24
N GLY A 150 19.98 -11.51 -1.19
CA GLY A 150 19.51 -10.54 -2.18
C GLY A 150 19.36 -9.16 -1.56
N ASP A 151 19.29 -8.14 -2.41
CA ASP A 151 19.17 -6.74 -1.98
C ASP A 151 17.81 -6.17 -2.34
N ALA A 152 17.32 -5.28 -1.48
CA ALA A 152 16.17 -4.44 -1.80
C ALA A 152 16.59 -3.26 -2.67
N THR A 153 15.82 -2.97 -3.71
CA THR A 153 16.05 -1.86 -4.63
C THR A 153 14.96 -0.81 -4.51
N GLN A 154 15.34 0.46 -4.49
CA GLN A 154 14.41 1.59 -4.56
C GLN A 154 14.10 1.93 -6.01
N LEU A 155 12.86 1.71 -6.43
CA LEU A 155 12.31 2.30 -7.65
C LEU A 155 11.81 3.70 -7.32
N ARG A 156 12.01 4.64 -8.24
CA ARG A 156 11.72 6.06 -8.03
C ARG A 156 10.83 6.63 -9.14
N PRO A 157 9.54 6.24 -9.20
CA PRO A 157 8.64 6.74 -10.22
C PRO A 157 8.40 8.25 -10.07
N GLU A 158 8.31 8.94 -11.20
CA GLU A 158 7.89 10.34 -11.26
C GLU A 158 6.36 10.40 -11.34
N LEU A 159 5.70 10.52 -10.18
CA LEU A 159 4.23 10.52 -10.08
C LEU A 159 3.62 11.94 -10.14
N GLY A 160 4.44 12.94 -10.43
CA GLY A 160 4.03 14.34 -10.57
C GLY A 160 3.49 14.94 -9.27
N VAL A 161 2.73 16.04 -9.42
CA VAL A 161 2.15 16.81 -8.33
C VAL A 161 0.63 16.96 -8.49
N ASP A 162 -0.09 17.07 -7.38
CA ASP A 162 -1.53 17.34 -7.30
C ASP A 162 -1.92 18.76 -7.78
N GLY A 163 -3.21 19.11 -7.72
CA GLY A 163 -3.71 20.43 -8.13
C GLY A 163 -3.25 21.59 -7.24
N MET A 164 -2.58 21.32 -6.12
CA MET A 164 -1.98 22.31 -5.21
C MET A 164 -0.44 22.34 -5.32
N GLY A 165 0.16 21.50 -6.15
CA GLY A 165 1.60 21.40 -6.34
C GLY A 165 2.31 20.49 -5.33
N ASN A 166 1.58 19.70 -4.53
CA ASN A 166 2.18 18.73 -3.63
C ASN A 166 2.56 17.45 -4.40
N ALA A 167 3.72 16.88 -4.11
CA ALA A 167 4.16 15.63 -4.71
C ALA A 167 3.21 14.47 -4.35
N ARG A 168 3.05 13.55 -5.30
CA ARG A 168 2.24 12.34 -5.11
C ARG A 168 3.09 11.16 -4.63
N GLY A 169 2.53 10.39 -3.71
CA GLY A 169 2.99 9.06 -3.34
C GLY A 169 2.13 7.96 -3.94
N VAL A 170 2.45 6.71 -3.61
CA VAL A 170 1.66 5.53 -3.99
C VAL A 170 0.53 5.31 -2.99
N ARG A 171 -0.71 5.27 -3.47
CA ARG A 171 -1.94 4.92 -2.74
C ARG A 171 -2.29 3.45 -2.89
N ASP A 172 -2.11 2.92 -4.10
CA ASP A 172 -2.30 1.50 -4.38
C ASP A 172 -1.35 1.06 -5.49
N LEU A 173 -1.02 -0.23 -5.50
CA LEU A 173 -0.07 -0.82 -6.41
C LEU A 173 -0.53 -2.23 -6.80
N LEU A 174 -0.59 -2.52 -8.09
CA LEU A 174 -0.91 -3.86 -8.57
C LEU A 174 -0.15 -4.19 -9.85
N VAL A 175 -0.05 -5.48 -10.17
CA VAL A 175 0.54 -5.94 -11.42
C VAL A 175 -0.53 -6.08 -12.48
N TYR A 176 -0.28 -5.50 -13.65
CA TYR A 176 -1.14 -5.65 -14.82
C TYR A 176 -0.29 -5.74 -16.08
N GLU A 177 -0.48 -6.80 -16.88
CA GLU A 177 0.25 -7.03 -18.15
C GLU A 177 1.77 -6.82 -18.04
N GLY A 178 2.37 -7.34 -16.95
CA GLY A 178 3.81 -7.24 -16.73
C GLY A 178 4.34 -5.84 -16.37
N ARG A 179 3.46 -4.89 -16.04
CA ARG A 179 3.80 -3.56 -15.51
C ARG A 179 3.20 -3.38 -14.13
N LEU A 180 3.68 -2.38 -13.39
CA LEU A 180 3.02 -1.93 -12.18
C LEU A 180 2.00 -0.86 -12.55
N LEU A 181 0.74 -1.04 -12.16
CA LEU A 181 -0.23 0.04 -12.13
C LEU A 181 -0.19 0.71 -10.77
N VAL A 182 -0.08 2.03 -10.77
CA VAL A 182 0.07 2.85 -9.58
C VAL A 182 -1.13 3.79 -9.50
N LEU A 183 -1.93 3.68 -8.44
CA LEU A 183 -2.80 4.77 -8.03
C LEU A 183 -1.93 5.74 -7.23
N ALA A 184 -1.75 6.95 -7.74
CA ALA A 184 -0.97 7.98 -7.09
C ALA A 184 -1.88 9.06 -6.51
N GLY A 185 -1.53 9.59 -5.34
CA GLY A 185 -2.27 10.65 -4.67
C GLY A 185 -1.36 11.50 -3.77
N PRO A 186 -1.86 12.63 -3.24
CA PRO A 186 -1.07 13.51 -2.37
C PRO A 186 -0.51 12.79 -1.15
N VAL A 187 0.70 13.09 -0.68
CA VAL A 187 1.26 12.46 0.55
C VAL A 187 0.40 12.76 1.77
N ASN A 188 -0.06 13.99 1.89
CA ASN A 188 -0.96 14.43 2.93
C ASN A 188 -2.35 14.67 2.35
N ASP A 189 -3.37 14.23 3.06
CA ASP A 189 -4.74 14.50 2.66
C ASP A 189 -5.03 15.99 2.56
N PRO A 190 -5.92 16.41 1.65
CA PRO A 190 -6.42 17.78 1.63
C PRO A 190 -6.98 18.17 3.00
N PRO A 191 -6.87 19.46 3.38
CA PRO A 191 -7.44 19.94 4.62
C PRO A 191 -8.92 19.58 4.75
N LYS A 192 -9.35 19.26 5.97
CA LYS A 192 -10.74 18.90 6.27
C LYS A 192 -11.74 19.85 5.63
N GLY A 193 -12.73 19.29 4.92
CA GLY A 193 -13.78 20.04 4.23
C GLY A 193 -13.40 20.57 2.85
N GLN A 194 -12.20 20.26 2.34
CA GLN A 194 -11.86 20.48 0.94
C GLN A 194 -12.19 19.25 0.08
N PRO A 195 -12.73 19.44 -1.13
CA PRO A 195 -12.98 18.34 -2.05
C PRO A 195 -11.67 17.86 -2.69
N ILE A 196 -11.66 16.60 -3.12
CA ILE A 196 -10.64 16.10 -4.03
C ILE A 196 -10.89 16.73 -5.41
N LYS A 197 -9.87 17.34 -6.01
CA LYS A 197 -9.99 17.98 -7.31
C LYS A 197 -9.57 17.04 -8.43
N LEU A 198 -9.99 17.37 -9.65
CA LEU A 198 -9.56 16.72 -10.87
C LEU A 198 -8.03 16.65 -10.92
N GLY A 199 -7.50 15.45 -11.08
CA GLY A 199 -6.06 15.20 -11.14
C GLY A 199 -5.35 15.35 -9.80
N ASP A 200 -6.02 15.42 -8.64
CA ASP A 200 -5.29 15.24 -7.38
C ASP A 200 -4.77 13.80 -7.27
N TYR A 201 -5.59 12.84 -7.73
CA TYR A 201 -5.24 11.43 -7.87
C TYR A 201 -5.13 11.07 -9.35
N THR A 202 -4.17 10.21 -9.66
CA THR A 202 -3.82 9.88 -11.04
C THR A 202 -3.36 8.43 -11.12
N VAL A 203 -3.77 7.73 -12.17
CA VAL A 203 -3.30 6.36 -12.48
C VAL A 203 -2.10 6.43 -13.41
N PHE A 204 -1.04 5.71 -13.05
CA PHE A 204 0.18 5.56 -13.84
C PHE A 204 0.45 4.09 -14.17
N SER A 205 1.15 3.83 -15.27
CA SER A 205 1.90 2.59 -15.46
C SER A 205 3.37 2.83 -15.11
N TYR A 206 4.03 1.82 -14.56
CA TYR A 206 5.46 1.85 -14.29
C TYR A 206 6.14 0.59 -14.81
N GLY A 207 7.11 0.79 -15.69
CA GLY A 207 8.02 -0.21 -16.25
C GLY A 207 9.46 0.28 -16.14
N GLU A 208 10.01 0.79 -17.24
CA GLU A 208 11.32 1.49 -17.22
C GLU A 208 11.20 2.92 -16.66
N GLY A 209 10.01 3.52 -16.76
CA GLY A 209 9.67 4.83 -16.23
C GLY A 209 8.18 4.92 -15.91
N ALA A 210 7.77 6.01 -15.27
CA ALA A 210 6.36 6.29 -14.99
C ALA A 210 5.69 6.92 -16.22
N GLU A 211 4.57 6.34 -16.64
CA GLU A 211 3.75 6.84 -17.73
C GLU A 211 2.36 7.17 -17.18
N LYS A 212 1.94 8.43 -17.31
CA LYS A 212 0.62 8.86 -16.87
C LYS A 212 -0.46 8.29 -17.77
N LEU A 213 -1.44 7.59 -17.19
CA LEU A 213 -2.54 6.98 -17.93
C LEU A 213 -3.83 7.80 -17.83
N LEU A 214 -4.19 8.21 -16.61
CA LEU A 214 -5.46 8.90 -16.36
C LEU A 214 -5.37 9.81 -15.14
N ASP A 215 -5.69 11.09 -15.30
CA ASP A 215 -6.04 11.95 -14.18
C ASP A 215 -7.48 11.64 -13.76
N LEU A 216 -7.68 11.31 -12.48
CA LEU A 216 -9.00 10.98 -11.96
C LEU A 216 -9.84 12.24 -11.78
N GLU A 217 -11.16 12.10 -11.92
CA GLU A 217 -12.11 13.19 -11.71
C GLU A 217 -12.05 13.75 -10.28
N GLY A 218 -12.68 14.90 -10.06
CA GLY A 218 -12.85 15.42 -8.71
C GLY A 218 -13.92 14.63 -7.94
N TYR A 219 -13.72 14.49 -6.63
CA TYR A 219 -14.64 13.80 -5.73
C TYR A 219 -15.08 14.72 -4.59
N GLY A 220 -16.10 14.28 -3.85
CA GLY A 220 -16.60 15.03 -2.70
C GLY A 220 -15.57 15.20 -1.58
N ASN A 221 -15.94 15.97 -0.57
CA ASN A 221 -15.10 16.17 0.61
C ASN A 221 -14.82 14.82 1.28
N GLU A 222 -13.55 14.54 1.58
CA GLU A 222 -13.13 13.31 2.25
C GLU A 222 -13.51 12.01 1.51
N ILE A 223 -13.74 12.07 0.19
CA ILE A 223 -13.96 10.89 -0.67
C ILE A 223 -12.67 10.64 -1.43
N LYS A 224 -11.82 9.77 -0.89
CA LYS A 224 -10.44 9.58 -1.37
C LYS A 224 -10.32 8.28 -2.14
N PRO A 225 -9.81 8.28 -3.38
CA PRO A 225 -9.45 7.04 -4.05
C PRO A 225 -8.35 6.30 -3.27
N GLU A 226 -8.60 5.05 -2.89
CA GLU A 226 -7.65 4.24 -2.10
C GLU A 226 -7.30 2.90 -2.74
N ALA A 227 -8.13 2.37 -3.64
CA ALA A 227 -7.80 1.11 -4.31
C ALA A 227 -8.28 1.05 -5.75
N LEU A 228 -7.53 0.36 -6.58
CA LEU A 228 -7.80 0.13 -7.99
C LEU A 228 -7.90 -1.38 -8.25
N LEU A 229 -8.96 -1.82 -8.91
CA LEU A 229 -9.14 -3.23 -9.28
C LEU A 229 -9.47 -3.35 -10.76
N PRO A 230 -8.52 -3.78 -11.61
CA PRO A 230 -8.81 -4.16 -12.99
C PRO A 230 -9.85 -5.29 -13.01
N ILE A 231 -10.90 -5.11 -13.82
CA ILE A 231 -11.99 -6.09 -13.99
C ILE A 231 -12.10 -6.62 -15.42
N GLY A 232 -11.32 -6.07 -16.35
CA GLY A 232 -11.20 -6.58 -17.73
C GLY A 232 -10.68 -5.51 -18.69
N GLU A 233 -10.67 -5.87 -19.97
CA GLU A 233 -10.26 -4.99 -21.06
C GLU A 233 -11.42 -4.72 -22.02
N SER A 234 -11.45 -3.53 -22.58
CA SER A 234 -12.31 -3.18 -23.71
C SER A 234 -11.58 -2.17 -24.59
N ASP A 235 -11.46 -2.48 -25.88
CA ASP A 235 -10.97 -1.55 -26.91
C ASP A 235 -9.61 -0.88 -26.62
N GLY A 236 -8.66 -1.60 -26.01
CA GLY A 236 -7.33 -1.07 -25.66
C GLY A 236 -7.31 -0.21 -24.39
N SER A 237 -8.37 -0.29 -23.58
CA SER A 237 -8.46 0.31 -22.25
C SER A 237 -8.70 -0.77 -21.20
N ILE A 238 -8.11 -0.55 -20.02
CA ILE A 238 -8.42 -1.31 -18.82
C ILE A 238 -9.71 -0.76 -18.24
N ARG A 239 -10.70 -1.63 -18.08
CA ARG A 239 -11.84 -1.34 -17.22
C ARG A 239 -11.48 -1.70 -15.79
N ALA A 240 -11.56 -0.74 -14.88
CA ALA A 240 -11.24 -0.95 -13.47
C ALA A 240 -12.35 -0.44 -12.57
N LEU A 241 -12.41 -0.97 -11.35
CA LEU A 241 -13.16 -0.41 -10.23
C LEU A 241 -12.22 0.42 -9.37
N LEU A 242 -12.61 1.66 -9.11
CA LEU A 242 -12.00 2.52 -8.12
C LEU A 242 -12.81 2.42 -6.82
N PHE A 243 -12.13 2.21 -5.71
CA PHE A 243 -12.70 2.20 -4.37
C PHE A 243 -12.20 3.38 -3.55
N PHE A 244 -13.02 3.82 -2.60
CA PHE A 244 -12.80 5.04 -1.85
C PHE A 244 -12.78 4.82 -0.34
N ASP A 245 -11.93 5.56 0.37
CA ASP A 245 -12.14 5.86 1.79
C ASP A 245 -13.20 6.98 1.96
N GLY A 246 -13.98 6.87 3.03
CA GLY A 246 -15.08 7.77 3.39
C GLY A 246 -16.48 7.16 3.16
N PRO A 247 -16.90 6.89 1.91
CA PRO A 247 -18.21 6.31 1.62
C PRO A 247 -18.42 4.90 2.15
N ALA A 248 -19.67 4.57 2.52
CA ALA A 248 -20.03 3.23 2.95
C ALA A 248 -19.75 2.18 1.85
N GLY A 249 -19.04 1.11 2.22
CA GLY A 249 -18.67 0.04 1.29
C GLY A 249 -17.69 0.47 0.19
N GLY A 250 -17.02 1.60 0.35
CA GLY A 250 -16.01 2.14 -0.56
C GLY A 250 -16.53 2.57 -1.93
N GLN A 251 -17.85 2.59 -2.15
CA GLN A 251 -18.54 3.08 -3.36
C GLN A 251 -17.80 2.73 -4.68
N PRO A 252 -17.70 1.44 -5.05
CA PRO A 252 -16.99 1.01 -6.25
C PRO A 252 -17.50 1.74 -7.50
N THR A 253 -16.61 2.46 -8.17
CA THR A 253 -16.92 3.27 -9.34
C THR A 253 -16.12 2.77 -10.54
N SER A 254 -16.80 2.46 -11.65
CA SER A 254 -16.13 1.99 -12.86
C SER A 254 -15.40 3.15 -13.52
N ILE A 255 -14.14 2.92 -13.89
CA ILE A 255 -13.32 3.82 -14.71
C ILE A 255 -12.74 3.07 -15.90
N GLU A 256 -12.36 3.81 -16.94
CA GLU A 256 -11.60 3.30 -18.08
C GLU A 256 -10.25 3.99 -18.13
N VAL A 257 -9.19 3.19 -18.12
CA VAL A 257 -7.81 3.65 -18.13
C VAL A 257 -7.18 3.21 -19.44
N GLY A 258 -6.78 4.16 -20.28
CA GLY A 258 -6.06 3.83 -21.52
C GLY A 258 -4.73 3.16 -21.17
N PHE A 259 -4.49 1.97 -21.70
CA PHE A 259 -3.27 1.20 -21.44
C PHE A 259 -2.73 0.75 -22.80
N LYS A 260 -1.65 1.40 -23.25
CA LYS A 260 -1.03 1.17 -24.55
C LYS A 260 0.32 0.49 -24.42
#